data_AF-A0A833H081-F1
#
_entry.id   AF-A0A833H081-F1
#
_cell.length_a   1.000
_cell.length_b   1.000
_cell.length_c   1.000
_cell.angle_alpha   90.00
_cell.angle_beta   90.00
_cell.angle_gamma   90.00
#
_symmetry.space_group_name_H-M   'P 1'
#
loop_
_entity.id
_entity.type
_entity.pdbx_description
1 polymer ?
#
loop_
_entity_poly.entity_id
_entity_poly.type
_entity_poly.pdbx_seq_one_letter_code
_entity_poly.pdbx_strand_id
1 'polypeptide(L)'
;MKVFPTIVFAGTILLVSCSPYWRCESGACDGGHARLISKYCDVYEGETRNGEPEGMGRWTSAGSRCTPGFTTGAAEGLMYEGPVTSANGTFRFDGEGTLTYPNGMVLGGTFKGHLASPGLQPGSGFFRYGNVDFRGEWVKRKADDREVLMCIQGDCLNGRGIRVSSTAMIVEGTFRNGSPAGSPCRISTPRNDAQGLCSSFWITSGKLSCPPKQKRHCDWLIARDPGNYQYDPGLYGWLSRLTIKN
;
A
#
# COMPACT_ATOMS: atom_id res chain seq x y z
N MET A 1 -13.54 -29.16 -73.44
CA MET A 1 -13.81 -28.45 -72.16
C MET A 1 -12.94 -29.11 -71.09
N LYS A 2 -11.97 -28.39 -70.51
CA LYS A 2 -11.09 -28.91 -69.45
C LYS A 2 -11.72 -28.61 -68.10
N VAL A 3 -12.10 -29.66 -67.38
CA VAL A 3 -12.64 -29.59 -66.02
C VAL A 3 -11.46 -29.44 -65.05
N PHE A 4 -11.39 -28.32 -64.34
CA PHE A 4 -10.41 -28.11 -63.27
C PHE A 4 -10.98 -28.62 -61.94
N PRO A 5 -10.22 -29.39 -61.14
CA PRO A 5 -10.67 -29.87 -59.85
C PRO A 5 -10.69 -28.73 -58.82
N THR A 6 -11.83 -28.51 -58.20
CA THR A 6 -12.00 -27.58 -57.08
C THR A 6 -11.40 -28.21 -55.82
N ILE A 7 -10.25 -27.71 -55.38
CA ILE A 7 -9.64 -28.11 -54.11
C ILE A 7 -10.33 -27.33 -52.99
N VAL A 8 -11.13 -28.01 -52.17
CA VAL A 8 -11.74 -27.44 -50.96
C VAL A 8 -10.72 -27.54 -49.82
N PHE A 9 -10.11 -26.40 -49.45
CA PHE A 9 -9.30 -26.32 -48.23
C PHE A 9 -10.24 -26.25 -47.01
N ALA A 10 -10.35 -27.37 -46.28
CA ALA A 10 -10.94 -27.39 -44.95
C ALA A 10 -9.95 -26.72 -43.97
N GLY A 11 -10.02 -25.39 -43.86
CA GLY A 11 -9.24 -24.62 -42.90
C GLY A 11 -9.77 -24.87 -41.49
N THR A 12 -9.04 -25.67 -40.70
CA THR A 12 -9.29 -25.82 -39.27
C THR A 12 -9.08 -24.47 -38.59
N ILE A 13 -10.17 -23.79 -38.23
CA ILE A 13 -10.12 -22.57 -37.44
C ILE A 13 -9.74 -22.97 -36.01
N LEU A 14 -8.46 -22.80 -35.66
CA LEU A 14 -8.00 -22.87 -34.29
C LEU A 14 -8.59 -21.67 -33.54
N LEU A 15 -9.70 -21.89 -32.85
CA LEU A 15 -10.21 -20.94 -31.87
C LEU A 15 -9.20 -20.91 -30.71
N VAL A 16 -8.27 -19.95 -30.77
CA VAL A 16 -7.39 -19.64 -29.65
C VAL A 16 -8.30 -19.22 -28.50
N SER A 17 -8.51 -20.12 -27.53
CA SER A 17 -9.24 -19.80 -26.32
C SER A 17 -8.38 -18.83 -25.52
N CYS A 18 -8.66 -17.54 -25.70
CA CYS A 18 -8.12 -16.49 -24.85
C CYS A 18 -8.73 -16.72 -23.47
N SER A 19 -8.03 -17.44 -22.59
CA SER A 19 -8.51 -17.67 -21.22
C SER A 19 -8.69 -16.28 -20.58
N PRO A 20 -9.91 -15.89 -20.20
CA PRO A 20 -10.13 -14.58 -19.63
C PRO A 20 -9.32 -14.45 -18.34
N TYR A 21 -8.80 -13.25 -18.08
CA TYR A 21 -8.03 -12.98 -16.87
C TYR A 21 -8.90 -13.13 -15.60
N TRP A 22 -10.19 -12.81 -15.73
CA TRP A 22 -11.20 -12.96 -14.69
C TRP A 22 -12.11 -14.13 -15.01
N ARG A 23 -12.33 -14.99 -14.02
CA ARG A 23 -13.34 -16.04 -14.06
C ARG A 23 -14.55 -15.59 -13.24
N CYS A 24 -15.71 -15.56 -13.88
CA CYS A 24 -17.00 -15.38 -13.22
C CYS A 24 -17.24 -16.54 -12.23
N GLU A 25 -17.44 -16.22 -10.95
CA GLU A 25 -17.83 -17.21 -9.93
C GLU A 25 -19.34 -17.17 -9.66
N SER A 26 -19.92 -15.96 -9.57
CA SER A 26 -21.37 -15.77 -9.40
C SER A 26 -21.82 -14.37 -9.80
N GLY A 27 -23.12 -14.18 -10.05
CA GLY A 27 -23.73 -12.89 -10.37
C GLY A 27 -23.79 -12.56 -11.87
N ALA A 28 -23.98 -11.28 -12.19
CA ALA A 28 -24.21 -10.78 -13.55
C ALA A 28 -22.89 -10.32 -14.20
N CYS A 29 -22.09 -11.27 -14.69
CA CYS A 29 -20.71 -11.02 -15.13
C CYS A 29 -20.57 -10.21 -16.42
N ASP A 30 -21.60 -10.17 -17.28
CA ASP A 30 -21.57 -9.41 -18.54
C ASP A 30 -22.24 -8.03 -18.44
N GLY A 31 -22.54 -7.57 -17.22
CA GLY A 31 -23.20 -6.29 -16.99
C GLY A 31 -24.03 -6.32 -15.72
N GLY A 32 -23.47 -5.80 -14.63
CA GLY A 32 -24.13 -5.75 -13.32
C GLY A 32 -23.19 -6.12 -12.18
N HIS A 33 -23.75 -6.50 -11.03
CA HIS A 33 -22.96 -6.93 -9.88
C HIS A 33 -22.59 -8.40 -9.97
N ALA A 34 -21.30 -8.70 -9.82
CA ALA A 34 -20.79 -10.06 -9.84
C ALA A 34 -19.59 -10.25 -8.90
N ARG A 35 -19.29 -11.53 -8.68
CA ARG A 35 -18.08 -11.99 -8.00
C ARG A 35 -17.16 -12.64 -9.03
N LEU A 36 -15.97 -12.06 -9.20
CA LEU A 36 -14.95 -12.50 -10.13
C LEU A 36 -13.71 -12.98 -9.37
N ILE A 37 -13.06 -14.02 -9.89
CA ILE A 37 -11.77 -14.52 -9.39
C ILE A 37 -10.73 -14.32 -10.50
N SER A 38 -9.64 -13.62 -10.19
CA SER A 38 -8.55 -13.41 -11.14
C SER A 38 -7.74 -14.70 -11.37
N LYS A 39 -6.91 -14.72 -12.42
CA LYS A 39 -5.89 -15.76 -12.63
C LYS A 39 -4.96 -15.93 -11.42
N TYR A 40 -4.78 -14.89 -10.61
CA TYR A 40 -3.96 -14.90 -9.39
C TYR A 40 -4.78 -15.12 -8.11
N CYS A 41 -6.05 -15.49 -8.27
CA CYS A 41 -7.04 -15.69 -7.22
C CYS A 41 -7.39 -14.45 -6.40
N ASP A 42 -7.03 -13.26 -6.85
CA ASP A 42 -7.62 -12.07 -6.27
C ASP A 42 -9.13 -12.10 -6.50
N VAL A 43 -9.86 -11.64 -5.51
CA VAL A 43 -11.32 -11.63 -5.53
C VAL A 43 -11.79 -10.23 -5.81
N TYR A 44 -12.71 -10.08 -6.75
CA TYR A 44 -13.45 -8.85 -6.98
C TYR A 44 -14.94 -9.10 -6.77
N GLU A 45 -15.60 -8.21 -6.03
CA GLU A 45 -17.04 -8.18 -5.82
C GLU A 45 -17.54 -6.76 -6.12
N GLY A 46 -18.29 -6.59 -7.20
CA GLY A 46 -18.71 -5.25 -7.59
C GLY A 46 -19.34 -5.20 -8.96
N GLU A 47 -19.44 -3.99 -9.50
CA GLU A 47 -19.92 -3.72 -10.85
C GLU A 47 -18.96 -4.31 -11.89
N THR A 48 -19.53 -4.85 -12.96
CA THR A 48 -18.80 -5.50 -14.05
C THR A 48 -19.36 -5.08 -15.40
N ARG A 49 -18.49 -5.15 -16.41
CA ARG A 49 -18.85 -4.99 -17.81
C ARG A 49 -18.01 -5.95 -18.65
N ASN A 50 -18.65 -6.70 -19.54
CA ASN A 50 -17.99 -7.66 -20.44
C ASN A 50 -17.09 -8.68 -19.72
N GLY A 51 -17.50 -9.20 -18.56
CA GLY A 51 -16.73 -10.17 -17.79
C GLY A 51 -15.57 -9.58 -16.98
N GLU A 52 -15.38 -8.25 -16.99
CA GLU A 52 -14.29 -7.58 -16.28
C GLU A 52 -14.81 -6.63 -15.18
N PRO A 53 -14.02 -6.38 -14.11
CA PRO A 53 -14.30 -5.35 -13.12
C PRO A 53 -14.40 -3.96 -13.74
N GLU A 54 -15.52 -3.27 -13.55
CA GLU A 54 -15.68 -1.88 -13.97
C GLU A 54 -16.71 -1.17 -13.09
N GLY A 55 -16.33 -0.01 -12.55
CA GLY A 55 -17.20 0.78 -11.67
C GLY A 55 -16.91 0.52 -10.20
N MET A 56 -17.92 0.57 -9.35
CA MET A 56 -17.75 0.45 -7.90
C MET A 56 -17.62 -1.01 -7.46
N GLY A 57 -16.62 -1.30 -6.63
CA GLY A 57 -16.47 -2.63 -6.07
C GLY A 57 -15.44 -2.77 -4.97
N ARG A 58 -15.32 -4.00 -4.50
CA ARG A 58 -14.36 -4.44 -3.49
C ARG A 58 -13.41 -5.46 -4.10
N TRP A 59 -12.12 -5.17 -4.02
CA TRP A 59 -11.04 -6.08 -4.42
C TRP A 59 -10.29 -6.58 -3.19
N THR A 60 -9.97 -7.88 -3.14
CA THR A 60 -9.20 -8.51 -2.06
C THR A 60 -8.05 -9.31 -2.65
N SER A 61 -6.83 -9.03 -2.20
CA SER A 61 -5.64 -9.72 -2.70
C SER A 61 -5.47 -11.11 -2.12
N ALA A 62 -5.14 -12.08 -2.98
CA ALA A 62 -4.69 -13.40 -2.56
C ALA A 62 -3.17 -13.46 -2.23
N GLY A 63 -2.43 -12.35 -2.42
CA GLY A 63 -0.98 -12.31 -2.22
C GLY A 63 -0.26 -13.37 -3.04
N SER A 64 0.49 -14.25 -2.36
CA SER A 64 1.23 -15.36 -2.98
C SER A 64 0.55 -16.73 -2.83
N ARG A 65 -0.69 -16.80 -2.30
CA ARG A 65 -1.32 -18.08 -1.95
C ARG A 65 -1.60 -18.98 -3.15
N CYS A 66 -2.01 -18.41 -4.28
CA CYS A 66 -2.53 -19.23 -5.38
C CYS A 66 -1.50 -19.74 -6.36
N THR A 67 -0.43 -18.98 -6.58
CA THR A 67 0.61 -19.35 -7.53
C THR A 67 1.95 -19.25 -6.83
N PRO A 68 2.45 -20.35 -6.24
CA PRO A 68 3.76 -20.37 -5.60
C PRO A 68 4.83 -19.81 -6.54
N GLY A 69 5.59 -18.81 -6.08
CA GLY A 69 6.61 -18.13 -6.88
C GLY A 69 6.11 -16.93 -7.70
N PHE A 70 4.81 -16.64 -7.70
CA PHE A 70 4.25 -15.42 -8.27
C PHE A 70 3.66 -14.54 -7.16
N THR A 71 3.93 -13.24 -7.22
CA THR A 71 3.33 -12.24 -6.34
C THR A 71 2.81 -11.09 -7.20
N THR A 72 1.60 -10.62 -6.90
CA THR A 72 1.04 -9.40 -7.48
C THR A 72 1.73 -8.14 -6.94
N GLY A 73 2.62 -8.29 -5.94
CA GLY A 73 3.21 -7.20 -5.18
C GLY A 73 2.34 -6.71 -4.02
N ALA A 74 1.06 -7.11 -3.98
CA ALA A 74 0.16 -6.79 -2.89
C ALA A 74 0.29 -7.80 -1.74
N ALA A 75 0.13 -7.30 -0.51
CA ALA A 75 0.06 -8.17 0.66
C ALA A 75 -1.22 -9.01 0.61
N GLU A 76 -1.12 -10.27 1.03
CA GLU A 76 -2.28 -11.15 1.17
C GLU A 76 -3.32 -10.54 2.11
N GLY A 77 -4.59 -10.46 1.69
CA GLY A 77 -5.66 -9.83 2.45
C GLY A 77 -5.69 -8.30 2.36
N LEU A 78 -4.84 -7.67 1.53
CA LEU A 78 -5.01 -6.25 1.19
C LEU A 78 -6.35 -6.08 0.47
N MET A 79 -7.16 -5.14 0.94
CA MET A 79 -8.49 -4.86 0.41
C MET A 79 -8.58 -3.43 -0.11
N TYR A 80 -9.22 -3.26 -1.26
CA TYR A 80 -9.59 -1.94 -1.80
C TYR A 80 -11.10 -1.88 -2.01
N GLU A 81 -11.72 -0.78 -1.59
CA GLU A 81 -13.13 -0.48 -1.84
C GLU A 81 -13.23 0.87 -2.56
N GLY A 82 -13.82 0.88 -3.74
CA GLY A 82 -13.93 2.09 -4.55
C GLY A 82 -14.12 1.80 -6.04
N PRO A 83 -14.00 2.84 -6.87
CA PRO A 83 -14.06 2.73 -8.31
C PRO A 83 -12.82 2.03 -8.87
N VAL A 84 -13.06 1.12 -9.81
CA VAL A 84 -12.04 0.31 -10.49
C VAL A 84 -12.32 0.27 -11.99
N THR A 85 -11.26 0.02 -12.75
CA THR A 85 -11.34 -0.30 -14.17
C THR A 85 -10.46 -1.49 -14.49
N SER A 86 -10.91 -2.34 -15.41
CA SER A 86 -10.11 -3.41 -15.99
C SER A 86 -10.22 -3.32 -17.50
N ALA A 87 -9.09 -3.40 -18.18
CA ALA A 87 -9.05 -3.52 -19.62
C ALA A 87 -7.93 -4.48 -20.02
N ASN A 88 -8.27 -5.50 -20.81
CA ASN A 88 -7.32 -6.53 -21.26
C ASN A 88 -6.59 -7.19 -20.09
N GLY A 89 -7.31 -7.46 -18.99
CA GLY A 89 -6.76 -8.05 -17.77
C GLY A 89 -5.89 -7.11 -16.91
N THR A 90 -5.77 -5.83 -17.28
CA THR A 90 -5.05 -4.84 -16.46
C THR A 90 -6.01 -4.14 -15.50
N PHE A 91 -6.00 -4.57 -14.23
CA PHE A 91 -6.81 -3.98 -13.18
C PHE A 91 -6.20 -2.69 -12.61
N ARG A 92 -7.03 -1.67 -12.44
CA ARG A 92 -6.65 -0.33 -11.97
C ARG A 92 -7.63 0.21 -10.94
N PHE A 93 -7.09 0.96 -9.99
CA PHE A 93 -7.86 1.81 -9.08
C PHE A 93 -8.01 3.20 -9.71
N ASP A 94 -9.20 3.79 -9.69
CA ASP A 94 -9.44 5.08 -10.35
C ASP A 94 -10.52 5.92 -9.65
N GLY A 95 -10.12 6.75 -8.69
CA GLY A 95 -11.01 7.69 -7.99
C GLY A 95 -10.94 7.58 -6.46
N GLU A 96 -11.96 8.07 -5.77
CA GLU A 96 -12.06 8.03 -4.31
C GLU A 96 -12.29 6.62 -3.80
N GLY A 97 -11.40 6.13 -2.95
CA GLY A 97 -11.48 4.78 -2.41
C GLY A 97 -10.92 4.64 -1.01
N THR A 98 -10.97 3.43 -0.50
CA THR A 98 -10.41 3.04 0.79
C THR A 98 -9.54 1.79 0.62
N LEU A 99 -8.31 1.84 1.11
CA LEU A 99 -7.36 0.75 1.11
C LEU A 99 -7.17 0.23 2.54
N THR A 100 -7.57 -1.01 2.80
CA THR A 100 -7.47 -1.67 4.11
C THR A 100 -6.39 -2.73 4.07
N TYR A 101 -5.39 -2.59 4.92
CA TYR A 101 -4.28 -3.53 5.06
C TYR A 101 -4.64 -4.65 6.06
N PRO A 102 -4.01 -5.83 5.93
CA PRO A 102 -4.24 -6.96 6.84
C PRO A 102 -3.98 -6.67 8.32
N ASN A 103 -3.14 -5.67 8.61
CA ASN A 103 -2.83 -5.23 9.97
C ASN A 103 -3.88 -4.28 10.57
N GLY A 104 -5.01 -4.05 9.88
CA GLY A 104 -6.09 -3.15 10.30
C GLY A 104 -5.87 -1.67 9.99
N MET A 105 -4.79 -1.31 9.29
CA MET A 105 -4.56 0.05 8.81
C MET A 105 -5.47 0.35 7.62
N VAL A 106 -6.09 1.52 7.62
CA VAL A 106 -7.02 1.98 6.59
C VAL A 106 -6.57 3.33 6.06
N LEU A 107 -6.43 3.45 4.73
CA LEU A 107 -6.11 4.70 4.04
C LEU A 107 -7.30 5.08 3.15
N GLY A 108 -7.73 6.34 3.18
CA GLY A 108 -8.74 6.85 2.25
C GLY A 108 -8.29 8.11 1.54
N GLY A 109 -8.74 8.26 0.29
CA GLY A 109 -8.46 9.39 -0.58
C GLY A 109 -8.56 8.98 -2.05
N THR A 110 -7.99 9.79 -2.93
CA THR A 110 -7.97 9.51 -4.38
C THR A 110 -6.88 8.51 -4.74
N PHE A 111 -7.23 7.41 -5.39
CA PHE A 111 -6.31 6.41 -5.92
C PHE A 111 -6.25 6.46 -7.44
N LYS A 112 -5.04 6.29 -7.98
CA LYS A 112 -4.81 6.13 -9.41
C LYS A 112 -3.58 5.27 -9.63
N GLY A 113 -3.78 4.04 -10.07
CA GLY A 113 -2.68 3.09 -10.18
C GLY A 113 -3.11 1.68 -10.57
N HIS A 114 -2.24 0.72 -10.36
CA HIS A 114 -2.48 -0.71 -10.60
C HIS A 114 -2.16 -1.52 -9.35
N LEU A 115 -2.46 -2.82 -9.36
CA LEU A 115 -2.35 -3.71 -8.19
C LEU A 115 -1.02 -3.61 -7.42
N ALA A 116 0.12 -3.61 -8.12
CA ALA A 116 1.44 -3.54 -7.47
C ALA A 116 1.76 -2.16 -6.83
N SER A 117 1.06 -1.10 -7.23
CA SER A 117 1.26 0.28 -6.79
C SER A 117 -0.07 1.03 -6.83
N PRO A 118 -0.91 0.94 -5.77
CA PRO A 118 -2.25 1.51 -5.76
C PRO A 118 -2.29 3.01 -6.07
N GLY A 119 -1.16 3.70 -5.91
CA GLY A 119 -0.96 5.04 -6.41
C GLY A 119 -1.90 6.05 -5.75
N LEU A 120 -1.85 6.11 -4.42
CA LEU A 120 -2.50 7.17 -3.66
C LEU A 120 -2.02 8.53 -4.18
N GLN A 121 -2.95 9.41 -4.53
CA GLN A 121 -2.65 10.71 -5.13
C GLN A 121 -2.56 11.80 -4.06
N PRO A 122 -1.83 12.90 -4.32
CA PRO A 122 -1.87 14.06 -3.46
C PRO A 122 -3.28 14.65 -3.38
N GLY A 123 -3.64 15.17 -2.21
CA GLY A 123 -4.96 15.74 -1.95
C GLY A 123 -5.52 15.29 -0.61
N SER A 124 -6.74 15.69 -0.30
CA SER A 124 -7.37 15.38 0.98
C SER A 124 -7.58 13.88 1.17
N GLY A 125 -7.51 13.43 2.42
CA GLY A 125 -7.82 12.05 2.77
C GLY A 125 -7.77 11.77 4.26
N PHE A 126 -7.76 10.49 4.60
CA PHE A 126 -7.70 10.04 5.99
C PHE A 126 -6.85 8.79 6.16
N PHE A 127 -6.35 8.62 7.38
CA PHE A 127 -5.64 7.45 7.85
C PHE A 127 -6.31 6.98 9.14
N ARG A 128 -6.57 5.68 9.24
CA ARG A 128 -7.06 5.06 10.48
C ARG A 128 -6.21 3.86 10.85
N TYR A 129 -5.90 3.75 12.13
CA TYR A 129 -5.25 2.57 12.70
C TYR A 129 -5.80 2.30 14.10
N GLY A 130 -6.45 1.17 14.29
CA GLY A 130 -7.23 0.91 15.51
C GLY A 130 -8.34 1.94 15.70
N ASN A 131 -8.38 2.57 16.88
CA ASN A 131 -9.39 3.57 17.23
C ASN A 131 -8.96 5.02 16.90
N VAL A 132 -7.80 5.20 16.26
CA VAL A 132 -7.27 6.52 15.95
C VAL A 132 -7.53 6.85 14.48
N ASP A 133 -8.14 8.01 14.24
CA ASP A 133 -8.44 8.56 12.92
C ASP A 133 -7.71 9.89 12.76
N PHE A 134 -7.06 10.07 11.62
CA PHE A 134 -6.33 11.26 11.26
C PHE A 134 -6.80 11.72 9.89
N ARG A 135 -7.00 13.03 9.75
CA ARG A 135 -7.41 13.67 8.49
C ARG A 135 -6.36 14.68 8.10
N GLY A 136 -6.12 14.80 6.79
CA GLY A 136 -5.13 15.72 6.29
C GLY A 136 -4.97 15.63 4.78
N GLU A 137 -3.86 16.16 4.31
CA GLU A 137 -3.48 16.15 2.90
C GLU A 137 -2.39 15.11 2.65
N TRP A 138 -2.65 14.22 1.71
CA TRP A 138 -1.63 13.37 1.11
C TRP A 138 -0.67 14.23 0.30
N VAL A 139 0.63 14.09 0.56
CA VAL A 139 1.68 14.82 -0.15
C VAL A 139 2.70 13.84 -0.72
N LYS A 140 3.08 14.04 -1.99
CA LYS A 140 4.18 13.30 -2.63
C LYS A 140 5.52 13.87 -2.21
N ARG A 141 6.47 12.98 -1.87
CA ARG A 141 7.87 13.38 -1.68
C ARG A 141 8.56 13.58 -3.03
N LYS A 142 9.18 14.74 -3.22
CA LYS A 142 9.94 15.10 -4.44
C LYS A 142 11.08 14.13 -4.81
N ALA A 143 11.62 13.38 -3.84
CA ALA A 143 12.89 12.68 -4.02
C ALA A 143 12.77 11.20 -4.39
N ASP A 144 11.65 10.52 -4.08
CA ASP A 144 11.52 9.10 -4.41
C ASP A 144 10.25 8.72 -5.17
N ASP A 145 9.28 9.64 -5.33
CA ASP A 145 7.97 9.46 -5.99
C ASP A 145 7.16 8.21 -5.56
N ARG A 146 7.64 7.46 -4.56
CA ARG A 146 7.11 6.17 -4.14
C ARG A 146 6.44 6.26 -2.76
N GLU A 147 6.87 7.20 -1.92
CA GLU A 147 6.28 7.40 -0.60
C GLU A 147 5.34 8.61 -0.58
N VAL A 148 4.06 8.32 -0.38
CA VAL A 148 3.02 9.31 -0.07
C VAL A 148 2.89 9.38 1.44
N LEU A 149 2.97 10.60 1.98
CA LEU A 149 2.88 10.87 3.40
C LEU A 149 1.61 11.68 3.68
N MET A 150 1.02 11.52 4.86
CA MET A 150 -0.09 12.36 5.26
C MET A 150 0.40 13.54 6.09
N CYS A 151 0.15 14.76 5.64
CA CYS A 151 0.36 15.98 6.41
C CYS A 151 -0.93 16.32 7.16
N ILE A 152 -0.91 16.26 8.50
CA ILE A 152 -2.07 16.59 9.33
C ILE A 152 -2.10 18.09 9.65
N GLN A 153 -0.93 18.70 9.85
CA GLN A 153 -0.84 20.10 10.28
C GLN A 153 0.47 20.75 9.81
N GLY A 154 0.40 22.02 9.44
CA GLY A 154 1.57 22.84 9.08
C GLY A 154 2.13 22.58 7.67
N ASP A 155 3.40 22.90 7.46
CA ASP A 155 4.11 22.68 6.18
C ASP A 155 5.01 21.45 6.29
N CYS A 156 4.49 20.29 5.91
CA CYS A 156 5.23 19.03 5.93
C CYS A 156 6.26 18.87 4.79
N LEU A 157 6.34 19.84 3.86
CA LEU A 157 7.31 19.81 2.77
C LEU A 157 8.53 20.69 3.08
N ASN A 158 8.33 21.95 3.47
CA ASN A 158 9.40 22.95 3.63
C ASN A 158 9.23 23.87 4.84
N GLY A 159 8.61 23.39 5.92
CA GLY A 159 8.42 24.18 7.12
C GLY A 159 8.19 23.33 8.35
N ARG A 160 7.54 23.89 9.37
CA ARG A 160 7.16 23.13 10.57
C ARG A 160 5.83 22.44 10.33
N GLY A 161 5.73 21.15 10.65
CA GLY A 161 4.49 20.39 10.51
C GLY A 161 4.42 19.13 11.37
N ILE A 162 3.27 18.45 11.28
CA ILE A 162 2.97 17.15 11.87
C ILE A 162 2.53 16.22 10.74
N ARG A 163 3.23 15.10 10.57
CA ARG A 163 2.92 14.10 9.54
C ARG A 163 2.74 12.70 10.13
N VAL A 164 2.00 11.86 9.41
CA VAL A 164 1.91 10.41 9.66
C VAL A 164 2.57 9.66 8.52
N SER A 165 3.44 8.74 8.87
CA SER A 165 4.06 7.81 7.92
C SER A 165 3.18 6.59 7.65
N SER A 166 3.54 5.82 6.63
CA SER A 166 2.88 4.54 6.28
C SER A 166 2.94 3.48 7.40
N THR A 167 3.79 3.66 8.41
CA THR A 167 3.89 2.79 9.60
C THR A 167 3.15 3.35 10.80
N ALA A 168 2.26 4.32 10.60
CA ALA A 168 1.52 5.03 11.64
C ALA A 168 2.39 5.87 12.60
N MET A 169 3.68 6.09 12.31
CA MET A 169 4.50 6.98 13.14
C MET A 169 4.11 8.43 12.88
N ILE A 170 3.80 9.16 13.94
CA ILE A 170 3.57 10.60 13.92
C ILE A 170 4.91 11.30 14.12
N VAL A 171 5.26 12.21 13.23
CA VAL A 171 6.49 12.99 13.28
C VAL A 171 6.13 14.47 13.30
N GLU A 172 6.49 15.16 14.38
CA GLU A 172 6.44 16.63 14.49
C GLU A 172 7.85 17.21 14.37
N GLY A 173 8.02 18.19 13.49
CA GLY A 173 9.29 18.87 13.34
C GLY A 173 9.33 19.83 12.16
N THR A 174 10.53 20.26 11.81
CA THR A 174 10.80 21.03 10.58
C THR A 174 11.11 20.06 9.45
N PHE A 175 10.64 20.35 8.24
CA PHE A 175 10.84 19.55 7.04
C PHE A 175 11.56 20.36 5.96
N ARG A 176 12.33 19.66 5.13
CA ARG A 176 12.94 20.18 3.90
C ARG A 176 12.79 19.13 2.81
N ASN A 177 12.11 19.50 1.73
CA ASN A 177 11.72 18.60 0.65
C ASN A 177 10.99 17.32 1.10
N GLY A 178 10.13 17.45 2.12
CA GLY A 178 9.36 16.33 2.67
C GLY A 178 10.16 15.38 3.56
N SER A 179 11.43 15.66 3.83
CA SER A 179 12.27 14.94 4.80
C SER A 179 12.41 15.75 6.09
N PRO A 180 12.45 15.12 7.28
CA PRO A 180 12.76 15.83 8.52
C PRO A 180 14.09 16.56 8.39
N ALA A 181 14.09 17.87 8.67
CA ALA A 181 15.24 18.75 8.61
C ALA A 181 15.61 19.21 10.02
N GLY A 182 16.81 18.85 10.45
CA GLY A 182 17.27 19.11 11.80
C GLY A 182 16.70 18.10 12.80
N SER A 183 16.63 18.53 14.06
CA SER A 183 16.22 17.72 15.19
C SER A 183 14.69 17.61 15.27
N PRO A 184 14.06 16.44 15.00
CA PRO A 184 12.60 16.29 15.13
C PRO A 184 12.18 16.51 16.58
N CYS A 185 11.11 17.27 16.79
CA CYS A 185 10.67 17.68 18.12
C CYS A 185 9.84 16.57 18.81
N ARG A 186 9.21 15.67 18.04
CA ARG A 186 8.44 14.55 18.61
C ARG A 186 8.26 13.41 17.59
N ILE A 187 8.51 12.18 18.02
CA ILE A 187 8.10 10.96 17.32
C ILE A 187 7.19 10.18 18.27
N SER A 188 5.99 9.82 17.84
CA SER A 188 5.06 9.02 18.63
C SER A 188 4.45 7.90 17.80
N THR A 189 4.14 6.78 18.45
CA THR A 189 3.46 5.63 17.83
C THR A 189 2.11 5.40 18.51
N PRO A 190 1.03 5.08 17.77
CA PRO A 190 -0.29 4.90 18.34
C PRO A 190 -0.46 3.63 19.20
N ARG A 191 0.53 2.73 19.25
CA ARG A 191 0.48 1.54 20.12
C ARG A 191 0.97 1.79 21.54
N ASN A 192 1.65 2.92 21.79
CA ASN A 192 2.26 3.19 23.09
C ASN A 192 1.69 4.47 23.68
N ASP A 193 0.42 4.39 24.10
CA ASP A 193 -0.22 5.33 25.03
C ASP A 193 0.24 5.06 26.48
N ALA A 194 1.44 4.50 26.65
CA ALA A 194 2.17 4.56 27.91
C ALA A 194 2.55 6.02 28.12
N GLN A 195 1.64 6.71 28.80
CA GLN A 195 1.70 8.05 29.37
C GLN A 195 3.11 8.65 29.36
N GLY A 196 3.30 9.65 28.50
CA GLY A 196 4.17 10.79 28.78
C GLY A 196 5.65 10.49 28.98
N LEU A 197 6.37 10.11 27.93
CA LEU A 197 7.74 10.57 27.79
C LEU A 197 7.98 11.00 26.35
N CYS A 198 8.28 12.29 26.16
CA CYS A 198 9.02 12.76 25.00
C CYS A 198 10.37 12.05 25.01
N SER A 199 10.43 10.83 24.50
CA SER A 199 11.69 10.18 24.20
C SER A 199 12.14 10.74 22.86
N SER A 200 12.85 11.87 22.92
CA SER A 200 13.64 12.36 21.81
C SER A 200 14.78 11.38 21.58
N PHE A 201 14.53 10.39 20.74
CA PHE A 201 15.58 9.53 20.22
C PHE A 201 16.21 10.22 19.02
N TRP A 202 17.52 10.41 19.07
CA TRP A 202 18.29 10.90 17.95
C TRP A 202 18.91 9.69 17.25
N ILE A 203 18.64 9.54 15.95
CA ILE A 203 19.40 8.63 15.09
C ILE A 203 20.34 9.50 14.26
N THR A 204 21.60 9.57 14.67
CA THR A 204 22.68 10.08 13.84
C THR A 204 23.60 8.91 13.51
N SER A 205 23.79 8.64 12.22
CA SER A 205 24.80 7.68 11.75
C SER A 205 24.66 6.25 12.31
N GLY A 206 23.42 5.76 12.45
CA GLY A 206 23.15 4.40 12.94
C GLY A 206 23.36 4.19 14.45
N LYS A 207 23.65 5.24 15.23
CA LYS A 207 23.72 5.18 16.69
C LYS A 207 22.54 5.90 17.32
N LEU A 208 21.79 5.17 18.15
CA LEU A 208 20.78 5.75 19.02
C LEU A 208 21.51 6.57 20.10
N SER A 209 21.35 7.89 20.11
CA SER A 209 21.85 8.73 21.19
C SER A 209 20.68 9.25 22.00
N CYS A 210 20.75 9.05 23.32
CA CYS A 210 19.73 9.53 24.26
C CYS A 210 20.22 10.76 25.05
N PRO A 211 19.33 11.71 25.38
CA PRO A 211 19.68 12.82 26.25
C PRO A 211 20.14 12.32 27.65
N PRO A 212 21.09 13.01 28.32
CA PRO A 212 21.61 12.57 29.61
C PRO A 212 20.54 12.36 30.69
N LYS A 213 19.45 13.15 30.65
CA LYS A 213 18.33 13.06 31.60
C LYS A 213 17.44 11.83 31.42
N GLN A 214 17.55 11.12 30.29
CA GLN A 214 16.71 9.97 29.96
C GLN A 214 17.53 8.68 29.78
N LYS A 215 18.84 8.73 30.04
CA LYS A 215 19.77 7.61 29.88
C LYS A 215 19.28 6.33 30.57
N ARG A 216 18.76 6.41 31.79
CA ARG A 216 18.24 5.24 32.53
C ARG A 216 17.04 4.55 31.86
N HIS A 217 16.17 5.30 31.19
CA HIS A 217 15.01 4.73 30.50
C HIS A 217 15.41 4.11 29.15
N CYS A 218 16.36 4.73 28.44
CA CYS A 218 16.95 4.15 27.23
C CYS A 218 17.77 2.90 27.54
N ASP A 219 18.60 2.95 28.58
CA ASP A 219 19.38 1.79 29.06
C ASP A 219 18.43 0.66 29.48
N TRP A 220 17.26 0.97 30.06
CA TRP A 220 16.23 -0.03 30.38
C TRP A 220 15.57 -0.66 29.15
N LEU A 221 15.23 0.14 28.12
CA LEU A 221 14.70 -0.39 26.85
C LEU A 221 15.71 -1.27 26.12
N ILE A 222 17.00 -0.90 26.15
CA ILE A 222 18.10 -1.66 25.53
C ILE A 222 18.41 -2.92 26.36
N ALA A 223 18.38 -2.85 27.68
CA ALA A 223 18.71 -3.97 28.58
C ALA A 223 17.60 -5.01 28.72
N ARG A 224 16.34 -4.66 28.45
CA ARG A 224 15.22 -5.61 28.53
C ARG A 224 15.21 -6.60 27.38
N ASP A 225 15.85 -6.28 26.26
CA ASP A 225 15.90 -7.17 25.09
C ASP A 225 17.23 -7.06 24.30
N PRO A 226 18.37 -7.44 24.91
CA PRO A 226 19.71 -7.22 24.36
C PRO A 226 20.01 -8.04 23.10
N GLY A 227 19.06 -8.85 22.59
CA GLY A 227 19.21 -9.71 21.42
C GLY A 227 18.29 -9.39 20.23
N ASN A 228 17.28 -8.52 20.40
CA ASN A 228 16.25 -8.31 19.37
C ASN A 228 16.47 -7.11 18.44
N TYR A 229 17.55 -6.36 18.64
CA TYR A 229 17.92 -5.24 17.78
C TYR A 229 19.19 -5.59 17.00
N GLN A 230 19.03 -6.28 15.88
CA GLN A 230 20.13 -6.54 14.96
C GLN A 230 20.14 -5.48 13.86
N TYR A 231 21.23 -4.74 13.73
CA TYR A 231 21.47 -3.79 12.64
C TYR A 231 21.65 -4.57 11.34
N ASP A 232 20.67 -4.50 10.43
CA ASP A 232 20.76 -5.06 9.08
C ASP A 232 21.10 -3.93 8.08
N PRO A 233 22.30 -3.93 7.47
CA PRO A 233 22.69 -2.94 6.48
C PRO A 233 22.12 -3.18 5.06
N GLY A 234 21.17 -4.10 4.85
CA GLY A 234 20.71 -4.53 3.52
C GLY A 234 19.58 -3.74 2.84
N LEU A 235 19.86 -3.33 1.58
CA LEU A 235 18.99 -3.01 0.43
C LEU A 235 18.25 -1.66 0.30
N TYR A 236 18.12 -0.83 1.33
CA TYR A 236 17.64 0.56 1.16
C TYR A 236 18.46 1.52 2.02
N GLY A 237 19.44 2.19 1.41
CA GLY A 237 20.52 2.92 2.08
C GLY A 237 20.16 4.09 3.01
N TRP A 238 18.88 4.35 3.32
CA TRP A 238 18.46 5.42 4.22
C TRP A 238 17.28 5.06 5.15
N LEU A 239 16.77 3.83 5.12
CA LEU A 239 15.76 3.35 6.08
C LEU A 239 16.33 2.16 6.85
N SER A 240 16.86 2.43 8.04
CA SER A 240 17.20 1.37 8.99
C SER A 240 15.90 0.74 9.49
N ARG A 241 15.65 -0.52 9.15
CA ARG A 241 14.48 -1.27 9.61
C ARG A 241 14.79 -1.83 10.99
N LEU A 242 14.08 -1.35 12.01
CA LEU A 242 14.02 -2.01 13.31
C LEU A 242 12.98 -3.12 13.20
N THR A 243 13.42 -4.38 13.12
CA THR A 243 12.52 -5.54 13.05
C THR A 243 12.61 -6.30 14.35
N ILE A 244 11.47 -6.53 15.00
CA ILE A 244 11.37 -7.38 16.20
C ILE A 244 11.41 -8.83 15.69
N LYS A 245 12.42 -9.62 16.10
CA LYS A 245 12.37 -11.07 15.94
C LYS A 245 11.39 -11.61 17.00
N ASN A 246 10.43 -12.42 16.56
CA ASN A 246 9.69 -13.30 17.46
C ASN A 246 10.60 -14.46 17.89
#